data_AF-A0AAN8U4S5-F1
#
_entry.id   AF-A0AAN8U4S5-F1
#
_cell.length_a   1.000
_cell.length_b   1.000
_cell.length_c   1.000
_cell.angle_alpha   90.00
_cell.angle_beta   90.00
_cell.angle_gamma   90.00
#
_symmetry.space_group_name_H-M   'P 1'
#
loop_
_entity.id
_entity.type
_entity.pdbx_description
1 polymer ?
#
loop_
_entity_poly.entity_id
_entity_poly.type
_entity_poly.pdbx_seq_one_letter_code
_entity_poly.pdbx_strand_id
1 'polypeptide(L)' 'MDKENNTKICVKWYHPSTGFLKHNGDGVFSPSGEGTGIGGVVRNYSDDWITGFLTKAWAITIPWPN' A
#
# COMPACT_ATOMS: atom_id res chain seq x y z
N MET A 1 21.94 1.18 33.87
CA MET A 1 20.56 1.51 33.47
C MET A 1 20.68 2.35 32.21
N ASP A 2 20.65 1.69 31.07
CA ASP A 2 20.77 2.37 29.78
C ASP A 2 19.45 3.05 29.48
N LYS A 3 19.50 4.36 29.24
CA LYS A 3 18.32 5.14 28.84
C LYS A 3 17.92 4.67 27.44
N GLU A 4 16.75 4.05 27.31
CA GLU A 4 16.14 3.80 26.02
C GLU A 4 16.02 5.12 25.25
N ASN A 5 16.76 5.23 24.15
CA ASN A 5 16.69 6.34 23.23
C ASN A 5 15.38 6.21 22.44
N ASN A 6 14.32 6.84 22.93
CA ASN A 6 12.99 6.83 22.32
C ASN A 6 12.94 7.73 21.06
N THR A 7 13.69 7.37 20.02
CA THR A 7 13.67 8.07 18.73
C THR A 7 12.33 7.83 18.04
N LYS A 8 11.46 8.84 18.03
CA LYS A 8 10.22 8.81 17.25
C LYS A 8 10.52 9.08 15.78
N ILE A 9 10.35 8.08 14.93
CA ILE A 9 10.40 8.26 13.46
C ILE A 9 9.03 8.83 13.03
N CYS A 10 9.03 10.05 12.49
CA CYS A 10 7.83 10.64 11.93
C CYS A 10 7.71 10.26 10.45
N VAL A 11 6.87 9.28 10.14
CA VAL A 11 6.55 8.90 8.76
C VAL A 11 5.43 9.80 8.25
N LYS A 12 5.69 10.56 7.19
CA LYS A 12 4.71 11.43 6.51
C LYS A 12 4.75 11.17 5.02
N TRP A 13 3.59 11.32 4.38
CA TRP A 13 3.48 11.33 2.93
C TRP A 13 3.78 12.73 2.40
N TYR A 14 4.69 12.83 1.44
CA TYR A 14 4.92 14.06 0.69
C TYR A 14 4.13 14.03 -0.60
N HIS A 15 3.74 15.21 -1.08
CA HIS A 15 3.17 15.32 -2.41
C HIS A 15 4.24 14.94 -3.45
N PRO A 16 3.88 14.17 -4.49
CA PRO A 16 4.76 13.92 -5.62
C PRO A 16 5.24 15.24 -6.24
N SER A 17 6.54 15.34 -6.55
CA SER A 17 7.09 16.48 -7.26
C SER A 17 6.51 16.62 -8.67
N THR A 18 6.57 17.81 -9.26
CA THR A 18 6.13 18.04 -10.65
C THR A 18 6.78 17.04 -11.62
N GLY A 19 5.98 16.41 -12.48
CA GLY A 19 6.42 15.37 -13.42
C GLY A 19 6.41 13.95 -12.85
N PHE A 20 6.14 13.76 -11.56
CA PHE A 20 6.00 12.44 -10.95
C PHE A 20 4.54 11.99 -10.93
N LEU A 21 4.38 10.67 -10.93
CA LEU A 21 3.10 10.00 -10.70
C LEU A 21 3.12 9.35 -9.33
N LYS A 22 1.99 9.45 -8.63
CA LYS A 22 1.75 8.75 -7.36
C LYS A 22 0.90 7.52 -7.62
N HIS A 23 1.42 6.35 -7.23
CA HIS A 23 0.69 5.10 -7.27
C HIS A 23 0.28 4.70 -5.85
N ASN A 24 -1.01 4.52 -5.62
CA ASN A 24 -1.55 3.93 -4.40
C ASN A 24 -2.19 2.60 -4.76
N GLY A 25 -1.73 1.51 -4.14
CA GLY A 25 -2.33 0.18 -4.28
C GLY A 25 -2.71 -0.37 -2.92
N ASP A 26 -3.78 -1.16 -2.90
CA ASP A 26 -4.20 -1.91 -1.72
C ASP A 26 -4.78 -3.27 -2.12
N GLY A 27 -4.77 -4.20 -1.17
CA GLY A 27 -5.29 -5.55 -1.33
C GLY A 27 -6.40 -5.85 -0.35
N VAL A 28 -7.38 -6.63 -0.77
CA VAL A 28 -8.41 -7.20 0.11
C VAL A 28 -8.31 -8.71 0.11
N PHE A 29 -8.40 -9.30 1.30
CA PHE A 29 -8.35 -10.74 1.51
C PHE A 29 -9.50 -11.17 2.42
N SER A 30 -10.27 -12.17 1.98
CA SER A 30 -11.25 -12.85 2.84
C SER A 30 -10.72 -14.23 3.27
N PRO A 31 -10.65 -14.50 4.59
CA PRO A 31 -10.31 -15.84 5.11
C PRO A 31 -11.30 -16.93 4.70
N SER A 32 -12.55 -16.58 4.37
CA SER A 32 -13.57 -17.54 3.91
C SER A 32 -13.34 -18.04 2.48
N GLY A 33 -12.33 -17.52 1.77
CA GLY A 33 -12.03 -17.88 0.39
C GLY A 33 -12.97 -17.26 -0.65
N GLU A 34 -13.92 -16.43 -0.22
CA GLU A 34 -14.93 -15.80 -1.10
C GLU A 34 -14.35 -14.75 -2.05
N GLY A 35 -13.10 -14.32 -1.84
CA GLY A 35 -12.40 -13.46 -2.78
C GLY A 35 -11.11 -12.87 -2.25
N THR A 36 -10.16 -12.68 -3.17
CA THR A 36 -9.00 -11.81 -2.98
C THR A 36 -9.01 -10.83 -4.14
N GLY A 37 -8.69 -9.57 -3.85
CA GLY A 37 -8.64 -8.52 -4.86
C GLY A 37 -7.45 -7.61 -4.62
N ILE A 38 -6.92 -7.06 -5.69
CA ILE A 38 -5.93 -5.99 -5.62
C ILE A 38 -6.46 -4.85 -6.48
N GLY A 39 -6.37 -3.63 -5.95
CA GLY A 39 -6.75 -2.44 -6.67
C GLY A 39 -5.77 -1.31 -6.42
N GLY A 40 -5.89 -0.27 -7.23
CA GLY A 40 -5.09 0.93 -7.04
C GLY A 40 -5.41 2.02 -8.02
N VAL A 41 -4.81 3.17 -7.76
CA VAL A 41 -5.01 4.41 -8.50
C VAL A 41 -3.66 5.07 -8.77
N VAL A 42 -3.55 5.68 -9.93
CA VAL A 42 -2.43 6.50 -10.36
C VAL A 42 -2.90 7.93 -10.45
N ARG A 43 -2.21 8.84 -9.77
CA ARG A 43 -2.50 10.28 -9.74
C ARG A 43 -1.31 11.08 -10.25
N ASN A 44 -1.59 12.24 -10.84
CA ASN A 44 -0.55 13.21 -11.21
C ASN A 44 -0.01 13.95 -9.96
N TYR A 45 0.88 14.92 -10.18
CA TYR A 45 1.49 15.69 -9.09
C TYR A 45 0.48 16.62 -8.36
N SER A 46 -0.64 16.94 -9.00
CA SER A 46 -1.75 17.74 -8.46
C SER A 46 -2.80 16.88 -7.74
N ASP A 47 -2.52 15.59 -7.51
CA ASP A 47 -3.45 14.58 -6.99
C ASP A 47 -4.68 14.30 -7.88
N ASP A 48 -4.69 14.75 -9.14
CA ASP A 48 -5.76 14.38 -10.08
C ASP A 48 -5.62 12.90 -10.47
N TRP A 49 -6.75 12.20 -10.53
CA TRP A 49 -6.79 10.82 -11.01
C TRP A 49 -6.46 10.76 -12.50
N ILE A 50 -5.53 9.88 -12.87
CA ILE A 50 -5.19 9.58 -14.27
C ILE A 50 -5.81 8.24 -14.69
N THR A 51 -5.57 7.20 -13.90
CA THR A 51 -6.05 5.84 -14.18
C THR A 51 -6.10 5.00 -12.91
N GLY A 52 -6.72 3.83 -12.99
CA GLY A 52 -6.79 2.87 -11.90
C GLY A 52 -6.94 1.45 -12.41
N PHE A 53 -6.79 0.50 -11.50
CA PHE A 53 -6.99 -0.91 -11.77
C PHE A 53 -7.73 -1.57 -10.61
N LEU A 54 -8.48 -2.60 -10.95
CA LEU A 54 -9.10 -3.51 -10.01
C LEU A 54 -9.02 -4.89 -10.64
N THR A 55 -8.46 -5.85 -9.92
CA THR A 55 -8.34 -7.21 -10.41
C THR A 55 -8.59 -8.22 -9.30
N LYS A 56 -9.13 -9.38 -9.68
CA LYS A 56 -9.19 -10.54 -8.79
C LYS A 56 -7.78 -11.10 -8.64
N ALA A 57 -7.41 -11.42 -7.42
CA ALA A 57 -6.13 -12.00 -7.08
C ALA A 57 -6.31 -13.39 -6.45
N TRP A 58 -5.19 -14.08 -6.27
CA TRP A 58 -5.12 -15.35 -5.56
C TRP A 58 -4.16 -15.16 -4.39
N ALA A 59 -4.60 -15.48 -3.18
CA ALA A 59 -3.74 -15.48 -2.01
C ALA A 59 -3.10 -16.85 -1.84
N ILE A 60 -1.80 -16.88 -1.58
CA ILE A 60 -1.06 -18.10 -1.23
C ILE A 60 -0.71 -17.98 0.26
N THR A 61 -1.26 -18.85 1.08
CA THR A 61 -0.87 -18.96 2.49
C THR A 61 0.35 -19.86 2.57
N ILE A 62 1.51 -19.26 2.84
CA ILE A 62 2.74 -20.00 3.14
C ILE A 62 2.82 -20.08 4.66
N PRO A 63 2.94 -21.27 5.27
CA PRO A 63 3.19 -21.36 6.71
C PRO A 63 4.50 -20.62 7.03
N TRP A 64 4.48 -19.79 8.09
CA TRP A 64 5.72 -19.23 8.62
C TRP A 64 6.64 -20.38 9.06
N PRO A 65 7.95 -20.32 8.78
CA PRO A 65 8.89 -21.27 9.36
C PRO A 65 8.79 -21.16 10.89
N ASN A 66 8.43 -22.28 11.52
CA ASN A 66 8.41 -22.44 12.97
C ASN A 66 9.81 -22.25 13.57
#